data_AF-A0A7C1HF05-F1
#
_entry.id   AF-A0A7C1HF05-F1
#
_cell.length_a   1.000
_cell.length_b   1.000
_cell.length_c   1.000
_cell.angle_alpha   90.00
_cell.angle_beta   90.00
_cell.angle_gamma   90.00
#
_symmetry.space_group_name_H-M   'P 1'
#
loop_
_entity.id
_entity.type
_entity.pdbx_description
1 polymer ?
#
loop_
_entity_poly.entity_id
_entity_poly.type
_entity_poly.pdbx_seq_one_letter_code
_entity_poly.pdbx_strand_id
1 'polypeptide(L)' 'MEIELLKRVPIFSNLSEEELLKIRKLCVTQHYEKDRLILIEEDIGKTLFLI' A
#
# COMPACT_ATOMS: atom_id res chain seq x y z
N MET A 1 9.96 -0.03 -2.71
CA MET A 1 9.13 -0.16 -1.50
C MET A 1 9.74 -1.23 -0.62
N GLU A 2 10.05 -0.87 0.62
CA GLU A 2 10.65 -1.76 1.63
C GLU A 2 9.63 -2.78 2.13
N ILE A 3 10.05 -4.04 2.31
CA ILE A 3 9.15 -5.12 2.76
C ILE A 3 8.77 -4.94 4.24
N GLU A 4 9.61 -4.26 5.01
CA GLU A 4 9.41 -3.90 6.41
C GLU A 4 8.16 -3.02 6.58
N LEU A 5 7.81 -2.22 5.57
CA LEU A 5 6.60 -1.39 5.61
C LEU A 5 5.35 -2.28 5.59
N LEU A 6 5.33 -3.32 4.74
CA LEU A 6 4.23 -4.29 4.65
C LEU A 6 4.07 -5.09 5.95
N LYS A 7 5.19 -5.46 6.61
CA LYS A 7 5.18 -6.16 7.90
C LYS A 7 4.55 -5.34 9.04
N ARG A 8 4.47 -4.01 8.90
CA ARG A 8 3.85 -3.11 9.89
C ARG A 8 2.34 -2.91 9.66
N VAL A 9 1.81 -3.32 8.50
CA VAL A 9 0.39 -3.15 8.18
C VAL A 9 -0.41 -4.28 8.82
N PRO A 10 -1.36 -4.00 9.74
CA PRO A 10 -2.06 -5.05 10.47
C PRO A 10 -2.79 -6.07 9.60
N ILE A 11 -3.34 -5.64 8.45
CA ILE A 11 -4.05 -6.56 7.52
C ILE A 11 -3.13 -7.62 6.89
N PHE A 12 -1.82 -7.39 6.92
CA PHE A 12 -0.81 -8.32 6.39
C PHE A 12 -0.08 -9.11 7.49
N SER A 13 -0.47 -8.99 8.77
CA SER A 13 0.28 -9.58 9.89
C SER A 13 0.40 -11.11 9.84
N ASN A 14 -0.55 -11.77 9.19
CA ASN A 14 -0.63 -13.23 9.12
C ASN A 14 -0.04 -13.80 7.84
N LEU A 15 0.55 -12.96 6.98
CA LEU A 15 1.16 -13.38 5.73
C LEU A 15 2.62 -13.79 5.96
N SER A 16 3.00 -14.89 5.32
CA SER A 16 4.39 -15.33 5.24
C SER A 16 5.24 -14.34 4.44
N GLU A 17 6.55 -14.41 4.60
CA GLU A 17 7.48 -13.56 3.84
C GLU A 17 7.38 -13.77 2.33
N GLU A 18 7.06 -14.98 1.87
CA GLU A 18 6.84 -15.27 0.45
C GLU A 18 5.58 -14.57 -0.08
N GLU A 19 4.50 -14.55 0.70
CA GLU A 19 3.26 -13.84 0.35
C GLU A 19 3.47 -12.33 0.35
N LEU A 20 4.20 -11.80 1.33
CA LEU A 20 4.59 -10.39 1.37
C LEU A 20 5.46 -10.00 0.16
N LEU A 21 6.36 -10.88 -0.29
CA LEU A 21 7.14 -10.67 -1.51
C LEU A 21 6.27 -10.62 -2.77
N LYS A 22 5.18 -11.41 -2.83
CA LYS A 22 4.21 -11.35 -3.93
C LYS A 22 3.47 -10.01 -3.94
N ILE A 23 3.01 -9.53 -2.78
CA ILE A 23 2.39 -8.20 -2.64
C ILE A 23 3.38 -7.10 -3.02
N ARG A 24 4.63 -7.19 -2.56
CA ARG A 24 5.68 -6.20 -2.86
C ARG A 24 5.85 -5.95 -4.35
N LYS A 25 5.73 -7.01 -5.17
CA LYS A 25 5.85 -6.93 -6.63
C LYS A 25 4.66 -6.23 -7.30
N LEU A 26 3.50 -6.17 -6.64
CA LEU A 26 2.29 -5.53 -7.15
C LEU A 26 2.21 -4.03 -6.80
N CYS A 27 3.01 -3.57 -5.83
CA CYS A 27 2.98 -2.19 -5.40
C CYS A 27 3.68 -1.26 -6.39
N VAL A 28 3.11 -0.07 -6.55
CA VAL A 28 3.61 0.97 -7.44
C VAL A 28 3.90 2.22 -6.62
N THR A 29 5.11 2.78 -6.77
CA THR A 29 5.45 4.07 -6.17
C THR A 29 4.77 5.17 -6.97
N GLN A 30 3.91 5.95 -6.30
CA GLN A 30 3.28 7.13 -6.90
C GLN A 30 3.85 8.41 -6.28
N HIS A 31 4.06 9.41 -7.12
CA HIS A 31 4.49 10.75 -6.71
C HIS A 31 3.33 11.71 -6.92
N TYR A 32 3.08 12.54 -5.91
CA TYR A 32 2.02 13.53 -5.94
C TYR A 32 2.62 14.91 -5.67
N GLU A 33 2.22 15.88 -6.48
CA GLU A 33 2.52 17.28 -6.21
C GLU A 33 1.85 17.71 -4.90
N LYS A 34 2.45 18.72 -4.28
CA LYS A 34 1.87 19.35 -3.09
C LYS A 34 0.42 19.79 -3.36
N ASP A 35 -0.43 19.63 -2.35
CA ASP A 35 -1.86 20.02 -2.37
C ASP A 35 -2.74 19.20 -3.33
N ARG A 36 -2.23 18.09 -3.88
CA ARG A 36 -3.03 17.17 -4.70
C ARG A 36 -3.91 16.26 -3.84
N LEU A 37 -5.21 16.25 -4.14
CA LEU A 37 -6.16 15.34 -3.51
C LEU A 37 -6.06 13.92 -4.11
N ILE A 38 -5.92 12.91 -3.24
CA ILE A 38 -5.68 11.51 -3.64
C ILE A 38 -6.92 10.63 -3.47
N LEU A 39 -7.74 10.91 -2.44
CA LEU A 39 -8.95 10.15 -2.10
C LEU A 39 -10.09 11.13 -1.83
N ILE A 40 -11.26 10.83 -2.38
CA ILE A 40 -12.51 11.54 -2.10
C ILE A 40 -13.39 10.59 -1.28
N GLU A 41 -14.04 11.13 -0.26
CA GLU A 41 -15.05 10.38 0.50
C GLU A 41 -16.20 9.95 -0.43
N GLU A 42 -16.88 8.84 -0.12
CA GLU A 42 -17.97 8.27 -0.94
C GLU A 42 -17.55 7.57 -2.26
N ASP A 43 -16.29 7.72 -2.71
CA ASP A 43 -15.76 6.92 -3.83
C ASP A 43 -15.54 5.45 -3.43
N ILE A 44 -15.82 4.54 -4.36
CA ILE A 44 -15.55 3.10 -4.16
C ILE A 44 -14.03 2.91 -4.08
N GLY A 45 -13.54 2.60 -2.88
CA GLY A 45 -12.14 2.29 -2.64
C GLY A 45 -11.66 1.05 -3.41
N LYS A 46 -10.63 1.21 -4.23
CA LYS A 46 -9.98 0.12 -4.98
C LYS A 46 -8.49 -0.03 -4.68
N THR A 47 -7.91 0.90 -3.93
CA THR A 47 -6.45 1.04 -3.76
C THR A 47 -6.10 1.23 -2.30
N LEU A 48 -5.10 0.47 -1.82
CA LEU A 48 -4.46 0.69 -0.52
C LEU A 48 -3.20 1.54 -0.72
N PHE A 49 -3.04 2.59 0.08
CA PHE A 49 -1.86 3.45 0.08
C PHE A 49 -1.01 3.19 1.33
N LEU A 50 0.30 3.26 1.13
CA LEU A 50 1.32 3.17 2.17
C LEU A 50 2.23 4.38 2.02
N ILE A 51 2.49 5.08 3.12
CA ILE A 51 3.23 6.35 3.16
C ILE A 51 4.54 6.15 3.91
#